data_AF-A0A1P8KME4-F1
#
_entry.id   AF-A0A1P8KME4-F1
#
_cell.length_a   1.000
_cell.length_b   1.000
_cell.length_c   1.000
_cell.angle_alpha   90.00
_cell.angle_beta   90.00
_cell.angle_gamma   90.00
#
_symmetry.space_group_name_H-M   'P 1'
#
loop_
_entity.id
_entity.type
_entity.pdbx_description
1 polymer ?
#
loop_
_entity_poly.entity_id
_entity_poly.type
_entity_poly.pdbx_seq_one_letter_code
_entity_poly.pdbx_strand_id
1 'polypeptide(L)' 'MTKEEEQEYREKLAQTIFPIVSNMTEEQIKQIIVSVEKENPSLTKGFSNMLFQQIMVYKYNK' A
#
# COMPACT_ATOMS: atom_id res chain seq x y z
N MET A 1 5.27 3.19 14.62
CA MET A 1 5.60 4.48 13.99
C MET A 1 5.18 5.58 14.95
N THR A 2 5.89 6.70 14.94
CA THR A 2 5.45 7.96 15.56
C THR A 2 4.32 8.57 14.72
N LYS A 3 3.62 9.58 15.26
CA LYS A 3 2.51 10.23 14.53
C LYS A 3 3.00 10.95 13.28
N GLU A 4 4.20 11.51 13.36
CA GLU A 4 4.90 12.22 12.30
C GLU A 4 5.27 11.25 11.17
N GLU A 5 5.89 10.11 11.50
CA GLU A 5 6.24 9.07 10.52
C GLU A 5 5.01 8.47 9.83
N GLU A 6 3.92 8.25 10.57
CA GLU A 6 2.67 7.77 9.98
C GLU A 6 2.09 8.77 8.98
N GLN A 7 2.20 10.05 9.28
CA GLN A 7 1.72 11.11 8.39
C GLN A 7 2.56 11.17 7.12
N GLU A 8 3.88 11.19 7.23
CA GLU A 8 4.80 11.18 6.09
C GLU A 8 4.56 9.94 5.22
N TYR A 9 4.37 8.78 5.85
CA TYR A 9 4.07 7.54 5.15
C TYR A 9 2.76 7.63 4.36
N ARG A 10 1.67 8.14 4.97
CA ARG A 10 0.38 8.33 4.29
C ARG A 10 0.49 9.30 3.11
N GLU A 11 1.18 10.42 3.29
CA GLU A 11 1.39 11.42 2.24
C GLU A 11 2.16 10.83 1.06
N LYS A 12 3.21 10.06 1.36
CA LYS A 12 4.04 9.40 0.34
C LYS A 12 3.24 8.37 -0.45
N LEU A 13 2.39 7.58 0.21
CA LEU A 13 1.47 6.65 -0.47
C LEU A 13 0.49 7.40 -1.39
N ALA A 14 -0.05 8.53 -0.92
CA ALA A 14 -1.00 9.34 -1.69
C ALA A 14 -0.37 9.94 -2.95
N GLN A 15 0.91 10.32 -2.89
CA GLN A 15 1.63 10.88 -4.04
C GLN A 15 2.11 9.82 -5.04
N THR A 16 2.41 8.61 -4.57
CA THR A 16 3.11 7.59 -5.39
C THR A 16 2.23 6.42 -5.80
N ILE A 17 1.56 5.78 -4.85
CA ILE A 17 0.82 4.53 -5.06
C ILE A 17 -0.62 4.81 -5.50
N PHE A 18 -1.30 5.74 -4.84
CA PHE A 18 -2.74 5.99 -5.03
C PHE A 18 -3.15 6.40 -6.46
N PRO A 19 -2.38 7.23 -7.20
CA PRO A 19 -2.70 7.56 -8.59
C PRO A 19 -2.69 6.33 -9.51
N ILE A 20 -1.84 5.35 -9.22
CA ILE A 20 -1.67 4.14 -10.03
C ILE A 20 -2.81 3.14 -9.73
N VAL A 21 -3.00 2.82 -8.45
CA VAL A 21 -3.96 1.78 -8.00
C VAL A 21 -5.43 2.17 -8.17
N SER A 22 -5.72 3.45 -8.39
CA SER A 22 -7.08 3.92 -8.68
C SER A 22 -7.68 3.20 -9.90
N ASN A 23 -6.86 2.93 -10.93
CA ASN A 23 -7.26 2.28 -12.17
C ASN A 23 -7.04 0.76 -12.19
N MET A 24 -6.68 0.16 -11.05
CA MET A 24 -6.38 -1.28 -10.93
C MET A 24 -7.50 -2.03 -10.23
N THR A 25 -7.69 -3.30 -10.58
CA THR A 25 -8.58 -4.21 -9.82
C THR A 25 -7.94 -4.60 -8.49
N GLU A 26 -8.77 -5.02 -7.52
CA GLU A 26 -8.26 -5.49 -6.23
C GLU A 26 -7.28 -6.66 -6.37
N GLU A 27 -7.58 -7.59 -7.28
CA GLU A 27 -6.73 -8.75 -7.54
C GLU A 27 -5.37 -8.31 -8.11
N GLN A 28 -5.35 -7.35 -9.04
CA GLN A 28 -4.09 -6.80 -9.57
C GLN A 28 -3.25 -6.16 -8.47
N ILE A 29 -3.88 -5.36 -7.61
CA ILE A 29 -3.20 -4.70 -6.49
C ILE A 29 -2.61 -5.75 -5.55
N LYS A 30 -3.40 -6.76 -5.18
CA LYS A 30 -3.01 -7.85 -4.28
C LYS A 30 -1.84 -8.67 -4.81
N GLN A 31 -1.87 -9.04 -6.09
CA GLN A 31 -0.78 -9.81 -6.70
C GLN A 31 0.54 -9.03 -6.69
N ILE A 32 0.50 -7.73 -7.03
CA ILE A 32 1.72 -6.90 -7.08
C ILE A 32 2.34 -6.73 -5.70
N ILE A 33 1.56 -6.32 -4.70
CA ILE A 33 2.11 -6.07 -3.35
C ILE A 33 2.62 -7.35 -2.68
N VAL A 34 2.01 -8.51 -2.97
CA VAL A 34 2.50 -9.82 -2.51
C VAL A 34 3.80 -10.19 -3.21
N SER A 35 3.94 -9.92 -4.51
CA SER A 35 5.20 -10.12 -5.23
C SER A 35 6.30 -9.25 -4.64
N VAL A 36 6.01 -7.96 -4.40
CA VAL A 36 6.97 -7.02 -3.79
C VAL A 36 7.43 -7.49 -2.41
N GLU A 37 6.54 -7.97 -1.53
CA GLU A 37 6.95 -8.51 -0.23
C GLU A 37 7.84 -9.75 -0.36
N LYS A 38 7.55 -10.63 -1.32
CA LYS A 38 8.36 -11.84 -1.58
C LYS A 38 9.74 -11.53 -2.14
N GLU A 39 9.82 -10.55 -3.04
CA GLU A 39 11.05 -10.15 -3.72
C GLU A 39 11.96 -9.28 -2.85
N ASN A 40 11.45 -8.74 -1.74
CA ASN A 40 12.19 -7.85 -0.85
C ASN A 40 12.20 -8.42 0.58
N PRO A 41 13.15 -9.33 0.92
CA PRO A 41 13.28 -9.92 2.25
C PRO A 41 13.53 -8.92 3.38
N SER A 42 13.94 -7.69 3.05
CA SER A 42 14.08 -6.58 4.00
C SER A 42 12.75 -6.00 4.46
N LEU A 43 11.66 -6.26 3.74
CA LEU A 43 10.33 -5.82 4.14
C LEU A 43 9.82 -6.68 5.31
N THR A 44 9.17 -6.02 6.26
CA THR A 44 8.58 -6.71 7.41
C THR A 44 7.46 -7.63 6.95
N LYS A 45 7.40 -8.84 7.51
CA LYS A 45 6.33 -9.79 7.25
C LYS A 45 4.96 -9.17 7.54
N GLY A 46 4.04 -9.28 6.58
CA GLY A 46 2.71 -8.68 6.65
C GLY A 46 2.62 -7.26 6.08
N PHE A 47 3.71 -6.73 5.52
CA PHE A 47 3.72 -5.44 4.84
C PHE A 47 2.68 -5.37 3.70
N SER A 48 2.60 -6.41 2.87
CA SER A 48 1.63 -6.46 1.77
C SER A 48 0.19 -6.36 2.28
N ASN A 49 -0.15 -7.05 3.37
CA ASN A 49 -1.48 -6.99 3.97
C ASN A 49 -1.80 -5.59 4.51
N MET A 50 -0.83 -4.95 5.19
CA MET A 50 -0.99 -3.59 5.72
C MET A 50 -1.24 -2.59 4.58
N LEU A 51 -0.40 -2.63 3.54
CA LEU A 51 -0.51 -1.74 2.39
C LEU A 51 -1.81 -1.98 1.61
N PHE A 52 -2.21 -3.25 1.45
CA PHE A 52 -3.47 -3.61 0.80
C PHE A 52 -4.65 -2.93 1.49
N GLN A 53 -4.75 -3.05 2.81
CA GLN A 53 -5.87 -2.47 3.55
C GLN A 53 -5.91 -0.95 3.41
N GLN A 54 -4.76 -0.28 3.46
CA GLN A 54 -4.70 1.17 3.27
C GLN A 54 -5.17 1.59 1.87
N ILE A 55 -4.79 0.84 0.83
CA ILE A 55 -5.24 1.09 -0.54
C ILE A 55 -6.76 0.87 -0.65
N MET A 56 -7.31 -0.18 -0.05
CA MET A 56 -8.75 -0.47 -0.07
C MET A 56 -9.55 0.62 0.64
N VAL A 57 -9.14 1.01 1.85
CA VAL A 57 -9.75 2.12 2.60
C VAL A 57 -9.76 3.39 1.76
N TYR A 58 -8.64 3.73 1.10
CA TYR A 58 -8.57 4.90 0.24
C TYR A 58 -9.48 4.80 -1.00
N LYS A 59 -9.54 3.62 -1.64
CA LYS A 59 -10.32 3.39 -2.86
C LYS A 59 -11.83 3.48 -2.60
N TYR A 60 -12.29 3.02 -1.42
CA TYR A 60 -13.71 2.94 -1.06
C TYR A 60 -14.23 4.10 -0.19
N ASN A 61 -13.35 4.87 0.48
CA ASN A 61 -13.75 6.05 1.24
C ASN A 61 -13.76 7.34 0.39
N LYS A 62 -13.80 7.22 -0.93
CA LYS A 62 -13.92 8.36 -1.86
C LYS A 62 -15.37 8.74 -2.12
#